data_AF-A0A661AHN6-F1
#
_entry.id   AF-A0A661AHN6-F1
#
_cell.length_a   1.000
_cell.length_b   1.000
_cell.length_c   1.000
_cell.angle_alpha   90.00
_cell.angle_beta   90.00
_cell.angle_gamma   90.00
#
_symmetry.space_group_name_H-M   'P 1'
#
loop_
_entity.id
_entity.type
_entity.pdbx_description
1 polymer ?
#
loop_
_entity_poly.entity_id
_entity_poly.type
_entity_poly.pdbx_seq_one_letter_code
_entity_poly.pdbx_strand_id
1 'polypeptide(L)'
;MGLEFTYKDVFRAVRFGASPKKVWLAFRGILYAFFFYVIFSYAGFLVSGWTFKNIWQTYRFIPCPFYNAQLTWYGWLLWGIGALIVTFFYFVTLTAISKVTYERLRGDEFYEAKEAWKFALKNWKGTFLSPIYLIVFIAILILVGLVFGLVGRIPHVGQILIGLMSLPIFAGAFFVVYLTIVLFVVIVIAPAIVATTESDTFDTLFEGFSVLYDQTWRFFLWEFILGLCTLLAMFVFALLMKYTLSLTRWALGVWAGPREWWNVMWNNGKWYLYLPFAPTFLLRWFPSLVAPGKFLALGALKTYPGVTTQFGAFLLGMSFYTIAFLIVGYGVSVFAAGQTIIYTILVKLKDEKNLLEMKEETFEAEEIEITPPEAKVEEEKPKKKRGRPKGSTTKKRKTTTTKKKTKTTAKKKTTKKKK
;
A
#
# COMPACT_ATOMS: atom_id res chain seq x y z
N MET A 1 -2.18 24.92 1.14
CA MET A 1 -0.75 24.79 0.76
C MET A 1 -0.72 24.30 -0.67
N GLY A 2 -0.38 25.15 -1.65
CA GLY A 2 -0.33 24.74 -3.05
C GLY A 2 0.96 23.99 -3.37
N LEU A 3 0.87 22.95 -4.20
CA LEU A 3 2.03 22.39 -4.90
C LEU A 3 2.45 23.36 -6.01
N GLU A 4 3.76 23.50 -6.21
CA GLU A 4 4.31 24.27 -7.34
C GLU A 4 4.39 23.41 -8.62
N PHE A 5 4.10 22.12 -8.51
CA PHE A 5 4.16 21.13 -9.58
C PHE A 5 5.56 20.97 -10.18
N THR A 6 6.58 21.00 -9.30
CA THR A 6 7.98 20.85 -9.70
C THR A 6 8.71 19.81 -8.84
N TYR A 7 9.95 19.45 -9.24
CA TYR A 7 10.79 18.53 -8.47
C TYR A 7 11.02 18.98 -7.01
N LYS A 8 10.88 20.28 -6.71
CA LYS A 8 11.05 20.83 -5.36
C LYS A 8 9.99 20.31 -4.40
N ASP A 9 8.79 20.00 -4.90
CA ASP A 9 7.71 19.46 -4.09
C ASP A 9 8.02 18.04 -3.58
N VAL A 10 8.86 17.28 -4.28
CA VAL A 10 9.28 15.94 -3.85
C VAL A 10 10.01 16.01 -2.51
N PHE A 11 10.81 17.05 -2.25
CA PHE A 11 11.48 17.25 -0.95
C PHE A 11 10.48 17.47 0.19
N ARG A 12 9.27 17.98 -0.11
CA ARG A 12 8.21 18.15 0.89
C ARG A 12 7.66 16.80 1.37
N ALA A 13 7.92 15.69 0.66
CA ALA A 13 7.52 14.34 1.06
C ALA A 13 7.97 13.98 2.49
N VAL A 14 9.16 14.40 2.91
CA VAL A 14 9.67 14.17 4.28
C VAL A 14 8.75 14.84 5.30
N ARG A 15 8.41 16.11 5.09
CA ARG A 15 7.51 16.87 5.97
C ARG A 15 6.11 16.27 5.99
N PHE A 16 5.58 15.88 4.83
CA PHE A 16 4.24 15.28 4.74
C PHE A 16 4.19 13.87 5.32
N GLY A 17 5.26 13.08 5.22
CA GLY A 17 5.39 11.74 5.78
C GLY A 17 5.68 11.72 7.28
N ALA A 18 6.27 12.77 7.85
CA ALA A 18 6.57 12.90 9.27
C ALA A 18 5.36 13.13 10.19
N SER A 19 4.13 12.99 9.68
CA SER A 19 2.94 13.05 10.53
C SER A 19 2.84 11.79 11.40
N PRO A 20 2.70 11.93 12.75
CA PRO A 20 2.54 10.78 13.65
C PRO A 20 1.40 9.85 13.24
N LYS A 21 0.32 10.40 12.69
CA LYS A 21 -0.81 9.64 12.18
C LYS A 21 -0.43 8.69 11.05
N LYS A 22 0.37 9.14 10.09
CA LYS A 22 0.81 8.33 8.94
C LYS A 22 1.87 7.30 9.35
N VAL A 23 2.77 7.66 10.25
CA VAL A 23 3.74 6.72 10.84
C VAL A 23 3.01 5.62 11.63
N TRP A 24 1.95 5.97 12.36
CA TRP A 24 1.11 5.00 13.07
C TRP A 24 0.37 4.06 12.12
N LEU A 25 -0.19 4.58 11.02
CA LEU A 25 -0.75 3.80 9.92
C LEU A 25 0.26 2.79 9.37
N ALA A 26 1.48 3.25 9.06
CA ALA A 26 2.56 2.40 8.58
C ALA A 26 2.95 1.31 9.58
N PHE A 27 3.13 1.71 10.84
CA PHE A 27 3.47 0.79 11.94
C PHE A 27 2.39 -0.29 12.12
N ARG A 28 1.11 0.07 12.10
CA ARG A 28 0.00 -0.87 12.20
C ARG A 28 -0.02 -1.86 11.03
N GLY A 29 0.25 -1.38 9.82
CA GLY A 29 0.39 -2.24 8.64
C GLY A 29 1.54 -3.24 8.77
N ILE A 30 2.70 -2.79 9.24
CA ILE A 30 3.86 -3.65 9.50
C ILE A 30 3.52 -4.69 10.58
N LEU A 31 2.80 -4.31 11.65
CA LEU A 31 2.40 -5.26 12.69
C LEU A 31 1.46 -6.35 12.17
N TYR A 32 0.47 -6.00 11.33
CA TYR A 32 -0.39 -7.01 10.71
C TYR A 32 0.39 -7.92 9.78
N ALA A 33 1.22 -7.34 8.90
CA ALA A 33 2.10 -8.11 8.02
C ALA A 33 2.99 -9.06 8.81
N PHE A 34 3.63 -8.58 9.87
CA PHE A 34 4.50 -9.36 10.75
C PHE A 34 3.75 -10.51 11.44
N PHE A 35 2.57 -10.24 12.00
CA PHE A 35 1.77 -11.25 12.70
C PHE A 35 1.44 -12.45 11.79
N PHE A 36 0.91 -12.18 10.59
CA PHE A 36 0.59 -13.24 9.64
C PHE A 36 1.86 -13.92 9.09
N TYR A 37 2.90 -13.14 8.79
CA TYR A 37 4.18 -13.68 8.31
C TYR A 37 4.76 -14.72 9.27
N VAL A 38 4.78 -14.42 10.56
CA VAL A 38 5.30 -15.33 11.59
C VAL A 38 4.52 -16.64 11.61
N ILE A 39 3.18 -16.59 11.56
CA ILE A 39 2.34 -17.79 11.56
C ILE A 39 2.68 -18.71 10.38
N PHE A 40 2.66 -18.17 9.16
CA PHE A 40 2.91 -18.97 7.95
C PHE A 40 4.36 -19.45 7.85
N SER A 41 5.31 -18.62 8.28
CA SER A 41 6.72 -19.00 8.26
C SER A 41 7.01 -20.10 9.27
N TYR A 42 6.53 -20.00 10.52
CA TYR A 42 6.67 -21.08 11.50
C TYR A 42 5.99 -22.36 11.01
N ALA A 43 4.80 -22.27 10.41
CA ALA A 43 4.13 -23.42 9.81
C ALA A 43 4.99 -24.08 8.72
N GLY A 44 5.58 -23.29 7.82
CA GLY A 44 6.47 -23.80 6.76
C GLY A 44 7.70 -24.53 7.29
N PHE A 45 8.33 -24.01 8.35
CA PHE A 45 9.47 -24.66 9.01
C PHE A 45 9.07 -25.94 9.75
N LEU A 46 7.98 -25.92 10.52
CA LEU A 46 7.50 -27.09 11.28
C LEU A 46 7.15 -28.26 10.35
N VAL A 47 6.45 -27.96 9.25
CA VAL A 47 6.07 -28.95 8.23
C VAL A 47 7.30 -29.48 7.45
N SER A 48 8.40 -28.73 7.45
CA SER A 48 9.69 -29.16 6.89
C SER A 48 10.57 -29.92 7.91
N GLY A 49 10.03 -30.32 9.07
CA GLY A 49 10.72 -31.16 10.05
C GLY A 49 11.55 -30.40 11.09
N TRP A 50 11.49 -29.07 11.12
CA TRP A 50 12.19 -28.28 12.14
C TRP A 50 11.41 -28.30 13.46
N THR A 51 12.15 -28.36 14.58
CA THR A 51 11.54 -28.19 15.91
C THR A 51 11.39 -26.71 16.25
N PHE A 52 10.37 -26.36 17.05
CA PHE A 52 10.14 -24.98 17.49
C PHE A 52 11.39 -24.35 18.14
N LYS A 53 12.10 -25.13 18.96
CA LYS A 53 13.35 -24.71 19.61
C LYS A 53 14.43 -24.31 18.60
N ASN A 54 14.63 -25.11 17.55
CA ASN A 54 15.63 -24.84 16.53
C ASN A 54 15.28 -23.58 15.73
N ILE A 55 13.99 -23.40 15.38
CA ILE A 55 13.53 -22.20 14.68
C ILE A 55 13.79 -20.95 15.54
N TRP A 56 13.41 -20.99 16.82
CA TRP A 56 13.58 -19.87 17.74
C TRP A 56 15.05 -19.51 17.95
N GLN A 57 15.93 -20.50 18.14
CA GLN A 57 17.35 -20.26 18.35
C GLN A 57 18.05 -19.67 17.11
N THR A 58 17.60 -20.02 15.91
CA THR A 58 18.18 -19.56 14.65
C THR A 58 17.61 -18.22 14.19
N TYR A 59 16.30 -18.04 14.25
CA TYR A 59 15.64 -16.89 13.61
C TYR A 59 14.90 -15.95 14.57
N ARG A 60 14.71 -16.36 15.82
CA ARG A 60 14.04 -15.56 16.85
C ARG A 60 12.63 -15.19 16.39
N PHE A 61 12.32 -13.89 16.31
CA PHE A 61 10.99 -13.41 15.95
C PHE A 61 10.71 -13.37 14.45
N ILE A 62 11.73 -13.34 13.58
CA ILE A 62 11.55 -13.24 12.12
C ILE A 62 12.18 -14.48 11.44
N PRO A 63 11.45 -15.60 11.33
CA PRO A 63 11.86 -16.80 10.60
C PRO A 63 12.01 -16.52 9.10
N CYS A 64 13.25 -16.54 8.60
CA CYS A 64 13.55 -16.30 7.19
C CYS A 64 14.38 -17.46 6.61
N PRO A 65 13.87 -18.20 5.61
CA PRO A 65 14.49 -19.44 5.15
C PRO A 65 15.72 -19.26 4.25
N PHE A 66 16.00 -18.06 3.74
CA PHE A 66 17.11 -17.84 2.81
C PHE A 66 18.49 -18.09 3.43
N TYR A 67 18.60 -18.01 4.76
CA TYR A 67 19.85 -18.24 5.47
C TYR A 67 19.74 -19.53 6.28
N ASN A 68 20.42 -20.59 5.82
CA ASN A 68 20.59 -21.87 6.53
C ASN A 68 19.33 -22.75 6.69
N ALA A 69 18.27 -22.58 5.89
CA ALA A 69 17.12 -23.48 5.91
C ALA A 69 17.05 -24.41 4.69
N GLN A 70 16.83 -25.70 4.94
CA GLN A 70 16.30 -26.63 3.94
C GLN A 70 14.80 -26.78 4.20
N LEU A 71 14.00 -26.01 3.48
CA LEU A 71 12.55 -26.19 3.45
C LEU A 71 12.17 -27.19 2.36
N THR A 72 11.16 -28.00 2.66
CA THR A 72 10.46 -28.83 1.67
C THR A 72 9.69 -27.94 0.68
N TRP A 73 9.31 -28.47 -0.49
CA TRP A 73 8.61 -27.67 -1.50
C TRP A 73 7.26 -27.10 -1.00
N TYR A 74 6.51 -27.87 -0.19
CA TYR A 74 5.28 -27.41 0.44
C TYR A 74 5.55 -26.45 1.62
N GLY A 75 6.70 -26.56 2.29
CA GLY A 75 7.17 -25.56 3.26
C GLY A 75 7.48 -24.22 2.60
N TRP A 76 8.10 -24.23 1.41
CA TRP A 76 8.30 -23.04 0.58
C TRP A 76 6.97 -22.41 0.14
N LEU A 77 5.97 -23.22 -0.19
CA LEU A 77 4.64 -22.74 -0.54
C LEU A 77 3.98 -22.00 0.64
N LEU A 78 4.00 -22.59 1.85
CA LEU A 78 3.47 -21.93 3.05
C LEU A 78 4.19 -20.62 3.37
N TRP A 79 5.52 -20.61 3.30
CA TRP A 79 6.29 -19.39 3.47
C TRP A 79 5.96 -18.34 2.40
N GLY A 80 5.78 -18.76 1.15
CA GLY A 80 5.37 -17.91 0.02
C GLY A 80 4.01 -17.26 0.23
N ILE A 81 3.04 -17.98 0.81
CA ILE A 81 1.74 -17.39 1.22
C ILE A 81 1.97 -16.30 2.28
N GLY A 82 2.83 -16.55 3.27
CA GLY A 82 3.22 -15.55 4.26
C GLY A 82 3.82 -14.30 3.61
N ALA A 83 4.73 -14.47 2.64
CA ALA A 83 5.31 -13.37 1.88
C ALA A 83 4.26 -12.59 1.06
N LEU A 84 3.33 -13.28 0.39
CA LEU A 84 2.24 -12.62 -0.33
C LEU A 84 1.32 -11.80 0.59
N ILE A 85 1.04 -12.29 1.79
CA ILE A 85 0.27 -11.55 2.79
C ILE A 85 1.01 -10.29 3.25
N VAL A 86 2.33 -10.37 3.45
CA VAL A 86 3.17 -9.18 3.74
C VAL A 86 3.06 -8.17 2.61
N THR A 87 3.20 -8.61 1.36
CA THR A 87 3.07 -7.74 0.18
C THR A 87 1.67 -7.11 0.11
N PHE A 88 0.61 -7.87 0.38
CA PHE A 88 -0.76 -7.36 0.44
C PHE A 88 -0.91 -6.24 1.48
N PHE A 89 -0.49 -6.47 2.72
CA PHE A 89 -0.55 -5.45 3.77
C PHE A 89 0.34 -4.24 3.46
N TYR A 90 1.49 -4.44 2.81
CA TYR A 90 2.33 -3.36 2.34
C TYR A 90 1.59 -2.44 1.35
N PHE A 91 0.97 -3.00 0.31
CA PHE A 91 0.19 -2.25 -0.67
C PHE A 91 -1.00 -1.52 -0.04
N VAL A 92 -1.80 -2.18 0.80
CA VAL A 92 -2.93 -1.56 1.52
C VAL A 92 -2.45 -0.40 2.39
N THR A 93 -1.33 -0.57 3.08
CA THR A 93 -0.76 0.47 3.94
C THR A 93 -0.29 1.68 3.15
N LEU A 94 0.38 1.46 2.01
CA LEU A 94 0.76 2.54 1.11
C LEU A 94 -0.49 3.30 0.62
N THR A 95 -1.54 2.61 0.16
CA THR A 95 -2.77 3.25 -0.31
C THR A 95 -3.44 4.07 0.79
N ALA A 96 -3.50 3.55 2.02
CA ALA A 96 -4.08 4.28 3.15
C ALA A 96 -3.30 5.58 3.44
N ILE A 97 -1.96 5.52 3.44
CA ILE A 97 -1.13 6.71 3.68
C ILE A 97 -1.22 7.69 2.49
N SER A 98 -1.30 7.17 1.27
CA SER A 98 -1.51 7.97 0.06
C SER A 98 -2.84 8.71 0.12
N LYS A 99 -3.94 8.05 0.52
CA LYS A 99 -5.25 8.70 0.67
C LYS A 99 -5.22 9.81 1.71
N VAL A 100 -4.62 9.58 2.89
CA VAL A 100 -4.44 10.64 3.91
C VAL A 100 -3.60 11.80 3.37
N THR A 101 -2.61 11.53 2.52
CA THR A 101 -1.78 12.57 1.93
C THR A 101 -2.55 13.38 0.90
N TYR A 102 -3.33 12.71 0.06
CA TYR A 102 -4.16 13.33 -0.96
C TYR A 102 -5.23 14.25 -0.35
N GLU A 103 -6.00 13.78 0.62
CA GLU A 103 -7.04 14.61 1.27
C GLU A 103 -6.43 15.83 1.98
N ARG A 104 -5.27 15.66 2.59
CA ARG A 104 -4.53 16.79 3.16
C ARG A 104 -4.09 17.81 2.10
N LEU A 105 -3.69 17.36 0.92
CA LEU A 105 -3.33 18.26 -0.19
C LEU A 105 -4.57 19.01 -0.73
N ARG A 106 -5.76 18.40 -0.67
CA ARG A 106 -7.05 19.04 -0.99
C ARG A 106 -7.55 20.02 0.08
N GLY A 107 -6.96 19.99 1.27
CA GLY A 107 -7.26 20.91 2.37
C GLY A 107 -7.96 20.26 3.57
N ASP A 108 -8.28 18.96 3.51
CA ASP A 108 -8.74 18.21 4.68
C ASP A 108 -7.56 17.70 5.50
N GLU A 109 -7.11 18.50 6.46
CA GLU A 109 -6.01 18.11 7.35
C GLU A 109 -6.42 17.02 8.36
N PHE A 110 -7.72 16.80 8.57
CA PHE A 110 -8.24 15.96 9.65
C PHE A 110 -8.71 14.56 9.21
N TYR A 111 -8.84 14.30 7.91
CA TYR A 111 -9.25 13.01 7.33
C TYR A 111 -8.85 11.76 8.14
N GLU A 112 -9.77 10.96 8.65
CA GLU A 112 -9.40 10.02 9.72
C GLU A 112 -8.51 8.84 9.25
N ALA A 113 -7.62 8.38 10.14
CA ALA A 113 -6.78 7.20 9.86
C ALA A 113 -7.59 5.91 9.70
N LYS A 114 -8.75 5.82 10.36
CA LYS A 114 -9.66 4.67 10.25
C LYS A 114 -10.36 4.66 8.89
N GLU A 115 -10.80 5.82 8.43
CA GLU A 115 -11.42 6.00 7.11
C GLU A 115 -10.43 5.66 6.00
N ALA A 116 -9.19 6.14 6.11
CA ALA A 116 -8.12 5.79 5.18
C ALA A 116 -7.87 4.27 5.08
N TRP A 117 -7.86 3.57 6.22
CA TRP A 117 -7.68 2.12 6.23
C TRP A 117 -8.88 1.39 5.62
N LYS A 118 -10.10 1.84 5.92
CA LYS A 118 -11.34 1.30 5.34
C LYS A 118 -11.37 1.52 3.83
N PHE A 119 -10.95 2.70 3.37
CA PHE A 119 -10.80 3.03 1.96
C PHE A 119 -9.81 2.09 1.26
N ALA A 120 -8.61 1.92 1.83
CA ALA A 120 -7.59 1.05 1.25
C ALA A 120 -8.04 -0.42 1.19
N LEU A 121 -8.78 -0.91 2.19
CA LEU A 121 -9.37 -2.24 2.16
C LEU A 121 -10.58 -2.38 1.24
N LYS A 122 -11.28 -1.28 0.91
CA LYS A 122 -12.36 -1.29 -0.09
C LYS A 122 -11.76 -1.40 -1.50
N ASN A 123 -10.70 -0.62 -1.77
CA ASN A 123 -10.08 -0.48 -3.08
C ASN A 123 -8.79 -1.30 -3.24
N TRP A 124 -8.63 -2.36 -2.44
CA TRP A 124 -7.41 -3.19 -2.44
C TRP A 124 -7.14 -3.87 -3.78
N LYS A 125 -8.18 -4.13 -4.58
CA LYS A 125 -8.07 -4.81 -5.88
C LYS A 125 -7.22 -3.98 -6.84
N GLY A 126 -7.55 -2.70 -7.02
CA GLY A 126 -6.79 -1.78 -7.87
C GLY A 126 -5.32 -1.70 -7.44
N THR A 127 -5.04 -1.69 -6.15
CA THR A 127 -3.65 -1.56 -5.70
C THR A 127 -2.85 -2.85 -5.83
N PHE A 128 -3.39 -3.96 -5.31
CA PHE A 128 -2.64 -5.21 -5.14
C PHE A 128 -2.75 -6.13 -6.36
N LEU A 129 -3.93 -6.20 -6.99
CA LEU A 129 -4.11 -7.09 -8.13
C LEU A 129 -3.49 -6.52 -9.41
N SER A 130 -3.37 -5.21 -9.57
CA SER A 130 -2.74 -4.60 -10.76
C SER A 130 -1.37 -5.18 -11.10
N PRO A 131 -0.36 -5.13 -10.20
CA PRO A 131 0.93 -5.75 -10.49
C PRO A 131 0.83 -7.27 -10.69
N ILE A 132 -0.09 -7.96 -9.99
CA ILE A 132 -0.27 -9.41 -10.13
C ILE A 132 -0.83 -9.78 -11.50
N TYR A 133 -1.85 -9.08 -11.99
CA TYR A 133 -2.40 -9.30 -13.33
C TYR A 133 -1.34 -9.06 -14.40
N LEU A 134 -0.52 -8.03 -14.24
CA LEU A 134 0.57 -7.76 -15.18
C LEU A 134 1.65 -8.85 -15.13
N ILE A 135 2.00 -9.38 -13.94
CA ILE A 135 2.89 -10.55 -13.81
C ILE A 135 2.30 -11.78 -14.52
N VAL A 136 1.02 -12.08 -14.29
CA VAL A 136 0.34 -13.21 -14.92
C VAL A 136 0.30 -13.03 -16.45
N PHE A 137 0.03 -11.82 -16.93
CA PHE A 137 0.04 -11.51 -18.35
C PHE A 137 1.42 -11.71 -18.98
N ILE A 138 2.48 -11.22 -18.32
CA ILE A 138 3.88 -11.46 -18.74
C ILE A 138 4.19 -12.96 -18.78
N ALA A 139 3.78 -13.72 -17.75
CA ALA A 139 4.01 -15.16 -17.68
C ALA A 139 3.33 -15.91 -18.84
N ILE A 140 2.11 -15.52 -19.22
CA ILE A 140 1.41 -16.07 -20.38
C ILE A 140 2.18 -15.78 -21.68
N LEU A 141 2.69 -14.56 -21.87
CA LEU A 141 3.49 -14.22 -23.05
C LEU A 141 4.80 -15.01 -23.13
N ILE A 142 5.47 -15.22 -21.98
CA ILE A 142 6.66 -16.08 -21.92
C ILE A 142 6.30 -17.52 -22.28
N LEU A 143 5.17 -18.04 -21.79
CA LEU A 143 4.69 -19.39 -22.12
C LEU A 143 4.47 -19.53 -23.64
N VAL A 144 3.90 -18.53 -24.30
CA VAL A 144 3.79 -18.51 -25.77
C VAL A 144 5.16 -18.61 -26.44
N GLY A 145 6.16 -17.88 -25.93
CA GLY A 145 7.55 -17.99 -26.39
C GLY A 145 8.14 -19.40 -26.23
N LEU A 146 7.85 -20.07 -25.10
CA LEU A 146 8.27 -21.46 -24.87
C LEU A 146 7.61 -22.43 -25.87
N VAL A 147 6.34 -22.20 -26.23
CA VAL A 147 5.63 -22.98 -27.26
C VAL A 147 6.32 -22.82 -28.63
N PHE A 148 6.74 -21.61 -29.02
CA PHE A 148 7.55 -21.43 -30.23
C PHE A 148 8.88 -22.21 -30.18
N GLY A 149 9.51 -22.29 -29.01
CA GLY A 149 10.68 -23.15 -28.81
C GLY A 149 10.42 -24.63 -29.12
N LEU A 150 9.24 -25.15 -28.76
CA LEU A 150 8.83 -26.52 -29.10
C LEU A 150 8.62 -26.71 -30.61
N VAL A 151 8.04 -25.71 -31.29
CA VAL A 151 7.86 -25.73 -32.76
C VAL A 151 9.21 -25.81 -33.47
N GLY A 152 10.23 -25.12 -32.96
CA GLY A 152 11.60 -25.18 -33.48
C GLY A 152 12.25 -26.58 -33.41
N ARG A 153 11.71 -27.50 -32.60
CA ARG A 153 12.22 -28.87 -32.47
C ARG A 153 11.85 -29.78 -33.65
N ILE A 154 10.88 -29.39 -34.49
CA ILE A 154 10.47 -30.16 -35.65
C ILE A 154 11.59 -30.14 -36.70
N PRO A 155 12.17 -31.30 -37.09
CA PRO A 155 13.27 -31.35 -38.06
C PRO A 155 12.91 -30.67 -39.37
N HIS A 156 13.85 -29.90 -39.92
CA HIS A 156 13.75 -29.13 -41.18
C HIS A 156 12.67 -28.03 -41.20
N VAL A 157 11.41 -28.36 -40.93
CA VAL A 157 10.26 -27.44 -41.03
C VAL A 157 10.23 -26.43 -39.89
N GLY A 158 10.49 -26.87 -38.65
CA GLY A 158 10.41 -26.02 -37.46
C GLY A 158 11.43 -24.88 -37.48
N GLN A 159 12.66 -25.19 -37.90
CA GLN A 159 13.74 -24.21 -38.00
C GLN A 159 13.43 -23.11 -39.04
N ILE A 160 12.88 -23.50 -40.20
CA ILE A 160 12.48 -22.55 -41.26
C ILE A 160 11.34 -21.67 -40.77
N LEU A 161 10.32 -22.25 -40.13
CA LEU A 161 9.17 -21.49 -39.60
C LEU A 161 9.60 -20.48 -38.53
N ILE A 162 10.47 -20.87 -37.60
CA ILE A 162 11.01 -19.96 -36.58
C ILE A 162 11.87 -18.86 -37.21
N GLY A 163 12.69 -19.20 -38.22
CA GLY A 163 13.46 -18.22 -38.97
C GLY A 163 12.55 -17.20 -39.67
N LEU A 164 11.47 -17.65 -40.30
CA LEU A 164 10.49 -16.79 -40.96
C LEU A 164 9.71 -15.91 -39.97
N MET A 165 9.34 -16.46 -38.82
CA MET A 165 8.62 -15.76 -37.75
C MET A 165 9.54 -15.01 -36.77
N SER A 166 10.84 -14.95 -37.03
CA SER A 166 11.83 -14.36 -36.13
C SER A 166 11.51 -12.90 -35.78
N LEU A 167 11.10 -12.09 -36.76
CA LEU A 167 10.77 -10.69 -36.53
C LEU A 167 9.55 -10.50 -35.59
N PRO A 168 8.40 -11.16 -35.82
CA PRO A 168 7.31 -11.20 -34.83
C PRO A 168 7.73 -11.71 -33.45
N ILE A 169 8.57 -12.76 -33.37
CA ILE A 169 9.04 -13.31 -32.10
C ILE A 169 9.91 -12.29 -31.35
N PHE A 170 10.80 -11.58 -32.04
CA PHE A 170 11.61 -10.51 -31.46
C PHE A 170 10.76 -9.34 -31.00
N ALA A 171 9.73 -8.95 -31.77
CA ALA A 171 8.78 -7.93 -31.35
C ALA A 171 8.02 -8.35 -30.07
N GLY A 172 7.58 -9.61 -29.98
CA GLY A 172 6.96 -10.15 -28.78
C GLY A 172 7.90 -10.16 -27.57
N ALA A 173 9.16 -10.55 -27.75
CA ALA A 173 10.16 -10.53 -26.69
C ALA A 173 10.47 -9.10 -26.23
N PHE A 174 10.61 -8.15 -27.16
CA PHE A 174 10.78 -6.73 -26.85
C PHE A 174 9.59 -6.19 -26.05
N PHE A 175 8.38 -6.56 -26.44
CA PHE A 175 7.17 -6.20 -25.71
C PHE A 175 7.17 -6.75 -24.27
N VAL A 176 7.60 -7.99 -24.04
CA VAL A 176 7.75 -8.57 -22.69
C VAL A 176 8.77 -7.79 -21.85
N VAL A 177 9.90 -7.39 -22.43
CA VAL A 177 10.90 -6.54 -21.74
C VAL A 177 10.28 -5.21 -21.35
N TYR A 178 9.55 -4.56 -22.26
CA TYR A 178 8.84 -3.32 -21.98
C TYR A 178 7.79 -3.48 -20.85
N LEU A 179 6.98 -4.54 -20.88
CA LEU A 179 6.01 -4.83 -19.83
C LEU A 179 6.68 -5.06 -18.46
N THR A 180 7.89 -5.60 -18.43
CA THR A 180 8.65 -5.77 -17.19
C THR A 180 9.05 -4.42 -16.59
N ILE A 181 9.39 -3.44 -17.42
CA ILE A 181 9.65 -2.06 -16.97
C ILE A 181 8.34 -1.44 -16.43
N VAL A 182 7.23 -1.61 -17.15
CA VAL A 182 5.91 -1.12 -16.70
C VAL A 182 5.51 -1.77 -15.37
N LEU A 183 5.78 -3.06 -15.18
CA LEU A 183 5.52 -3.75 -13.93
C LEU A 183 6.24 -3.08 -12.75
N PHE A 184 7.51 -2.70 -12.93
CA PHE A 184 8.24 -1.99 -11.88
C PHE A 184 7.59 -0.65 -11.54
N VAL A 185 7.14 0.10 -12.55
CA VAL A 185 6.43 1.36 -12.36
C VAL A 185 5.13 1.13 -11.59
N VAL A 186 4.28 0.20 -12.04
CA VAL A 186 2.98 -0.11 -11.42
C VAL A 186 3.15 -0.54 -9.96
N ILE A 187 4.16 -1.35 -9.62
CA ILE A 187 4.44 -1.73 -8.24
C ILE A 187 4.68 -0.50 -7.35
N VAL A 188 5.29 0.55 -7.89
CA VAL A 188 5.64 1.78 -7.16
C VAL A 188 4.43 2.71 -7.04
N ILE A 189 3.72 2.98 -8.13
CA ILE A 189 2.69 4.05 -8.17
C ILE A 189 1.25 3.56 -7.99
N ALA A 190 0.95 2.27 -8.14
CA ALA A 190 -0.43 1.76 -7.99
C ALA A 190 -1.13 2.24 -6.70
N PRO A 191 -0.48 2.27 -5.51
CA PRO A 191 -1.10 2.82 -4.31
C PRO A 191 -1.50 4.28 -4.41
N ALA A 192 -0.70 5.10 -5.10
CA ALA A 192 -0.95 6.52 -5.29
C ALA A 192 -2.06 6.76 -6.32
N ILE A 193 -2.07 6.00 -7.41
CA ILE A 193 -3.13 6.07 -8.43
C ILE A 193 -4.48 5.78 -7.77
N VAL A 194 -4.64 4.62 -7.14
CA VAL A 194 -5.91 4.20 -6.51
C VAL A 194 -6.34 5.15 -5.39
N ALA A 195 -5.40 5.70 -4.63
CA ALA A 195 -5.71 6.64 -3.55
C ALA A 195 -6.26 7.99 -4.04
N THR A 196 -5.91 8.39 -5.26
CA THR A 196 -6.26 9.72 -5.79
C THR A 196 -7.41 9.67 -6.79
N THR A 197 -7.50 8.61 -7.59
CA THR A 197 -8.52 8.45 -8.65
C THR A 197 -9.57 7.38 -8.37
N GLU A 198 -9.44 6.62 -7.28
CA GLU A 198 -10.34 5.49 -6.92
C GLU A 198 -10.50 4.44 -8.05
N SER A 199 -9.48 4.34 -8.90
CA SER A 199 -9.42 3.49 -10.08
C SER A 199 -9.48 1.99 -9.76
N ASP A 200 -10.09 1.22 -10.66
CA ASP A 200 -9.98 -0.23 -10.63
C ASP A 200 -8.64 -0.68 -11.26
N THR A 201 -8.44 -1.99 -11.31
CA THR A 201 -7.21 -2.67 -11.71
C THR A 201 -6.78 -2.29 -13.14
N PHE A 202 -7.70 -2.27 -14.09
CA PHE A 202 -7.38 -1.91 -15.48
C PHE A 202 -6.98 -0.44 -15.60
N ASP A 203 -7.73 0.46 -14.98
CA ASP A 203 -7.42 1.90 -14.99
C ASP A 203 -6.07 2.17 -14.33
N THR A 204 -5.78 1.50 -13.22
CA THR A 204 -4.48 1.60 -12.53
C THR A 204 -3.33 1.17 -13.44
N LEU A 205 -3.52 0.10 -14.22
CA LEU A 205 -2.54 -0.35 -15.19
C LEU A 205 -2.36 0.68 -16.31
N PHE A 206 -3.45 1.10 -16.96
CA PHE A 206 -3.41 2.09 -18.05
C PHE A 206 -2.73 3.39 -17.62
N GLU A 207 -3.06 3.86 -16.42
CA GLU A 207 -2.46 5.05 -15.87
C GLU A 207 -0.96 4.85 -15.62
N GLY A 208 -0.55 3.67 -15.16
CA GLY A 208 0.86 3.34 -15.04
C GLY A 208 1.62 3.31 -16.37
N PHE A 209 0.99 2.80 -17.44
CA PHE A 209 1.55 2.89 -18.80
C PHE A 209 1.68 4.34 -19.26
N SER A 210 0.64 5.13 -19.08
CA SER A 210 0.59 6.52 -19.54
C SER A 210 1.61 7.40 -18.81
N VAL A 211 1.75 7.26 -17.48
CA VAL A 211 2.79 7.95 -16.71
C VAL A 211 4.19 7.58 -17.21
N LEU A 212 4.45 6.29 -17.46
CA LEU A 212 5.74 5.85 -17.96
C LEU A 212 6.02 6.39 -19.37
N TYR A 213 5.03 6.38 -20.27
CA TYR A 213 5.19 6.79 -21.65
C TYR A 213 5.35 8.31 -21.79
N ASP A 214 4.49 9.10 -21.13
CA ASP A 214 4.45 10.55 -21.33
C ASP A 214 5.47 11.30 -20.46
N GLN A 215 5.90 10.73 -19.33
CA GLN A 215 6.76 11.42 -18.35
C GLN A 215 7.94 10.58 -17.85
N THR A 216 8.50 9.72 -18.71
CA THR A 216 9.54 8.72 -18.36
C THR A 216 10.68 9.28 -17.49
N TRP A 217 11.37 10.32 -17.96
CA TRP A 217 12.52 10.89 -17.25
C TRP A 217 12.16 11.65 -15.99
N ARG A 218 11.00 12.32 -15.97
CA ARG A 218 10.55 13.00 -14.76
C ARG A 218 10.21 11.98 -13.68
N PHE A 219 9.51 10.90 -14.05
CA PHE A 219 9.22 9.79 -13.15
C PHE A 219 10.50 9.24 -12.51
N PHE A 220 11.47 8.77 -13.31
CA PHE A 220 12.69 8.17 -12.77
C PHE A 220 13.54 9.13 -11.92
N LEU A 221 13.67 10.40 -12.33
CA LEU A 221 14.42 11.40 -11.56
C LEU A 221 13.74 11.74 -10.23
N TRP A 222 12.42 11.87 -10.23
CA TRP A 222 11.67 12.18 -9.00
C TRP A 222 11.62 10.99 -8.05
N GLU A 223 11.50 9.77 -8.58
CA GLU A 223 11.64 8.55 -7.81
C GLU A 223 13.03 8.43 -7.17
N PHE A 224 14.07 8.77 -7.91
CA PHE A 224 15.43 8.78 -7.37
C PHE A 224 15.59 9.79 -6.22
N ILE A 225 15.09 11.02 -6.41
CA ILE A 225 15.09 12.06 -5.37
C ILE A 225 14.29 11.59 -4.14
N LEU A 226 13.09 11.03 -4.35
CA LEU A 226 12.26 10.52 -3.28
C LEU A 226 12.94 9.38 -2.52
N GLY A 227 13.60 8.46 -3.23
CA GLY A 227 14.40 7.39 -2.64
C GLY A 227 15.47 7.94 -1.72
N LEU A 228 16.25 8.93 -2.18
CA LEU A 228 17.27 9.60 -1.36
C LEU A 228 16.66 10.31 -0.15
N CYS A 229 15.57 11.06 -0.33
CA CYS A 229 14.87 11.74 0.76
C CYS A 229 14.34 10.75 1.81
N THR A 230 13.78 9.62 1.37
CA THR A 230 13.24 8.58 2.24
C THR A 230 14.35 7.91 3.03
N LEU A 231 15.46 7.55 2.37
CA LEU A 231 16.65 6.98 3.03
C LEU A 231 17.24 7.93 4.07
N LEU A 232 17.41 9.21 3.71
CA LEU A 232 17.94 10.23 4.62
C LEU A 232 17.01 10.46 5.81
N ALA A 233 15.69 10.55 5.58
CA ALA A 233 14.70 10.69 6.63
C ALA A 233 14.74 9.49 7.60
N MET A 234 14.70 8.27 7.08
CA MET A 234 14.84 7.05 7.88
C MET A 234 16.15 7.04 8.69
N PHE A 235 17.26 7.44 8.07
CA PHE A 235 18.57 7.49 8.71
C PHE A 235 18.61 8.48 9.87
N VAL A 236 18.13 9.71 9.67
CA VAL A 236 18.03 10.72 10.73
C VAL A 236 17.14 10.24 11.88
N PHE A 237 15.98 9.66 11.57
CA PHE A 237 15.08 9.15 12.60
C PHE A 237 15.69 7.96 13.35
N ALA A 238 16.40 7.06 12.67
CA ALA A 238 17.13 5.97 13.31
C ALA A 238 18.26 6.47 14.23
N LEU A 239 18.97 7.55 13.85
CA LEU A 239 19.94 8.21 14.72
C LEU A 239 19.28 8.78 15.97
N LEU A 240 18.15 9.46 15.84
CA LEU A 240 17.39 9.96 16.99
C LEU A 240 17.00 8.81 17.93
N MET A 241 16.44 7.72 17.39
CA MET A 241 16.10 6.53 18.19
C MET A 241 17.33 5.90 18.85
N LYS A 242 18.52 5.99 18.24
CA LYS A 242 19.77 5.50 18.87
C LYS A 242 20.07 6.30 20.10
N TYR A 243 20.08 7.62 19.97
CA TYR A 243 20.41 8.50 21.08
C TYR A 243 19.36 8.39 22.17
N THR A 244 18.07 8.22 21.83
CA THR A 244 17.01 7.86 22.78
C THR A 244 17.35 6.57 23.53
N LEU A 245 17.66 5.48 22.84
CA LEU A 245 18.02 4.22 23.48
C LEU A 245 19.31 4.31 24.30
N SER A 246 20.31 5.04 23.82
CA SER A 246 21.56 5.27 24.54
C SER A 246 21.32 6.07 25.82
N LEU A 247 20.46 7.09 25.75
CA LEU A 247 20.04 7.87 26.90
C LEU A 247 19.27 7.00 27.90
N THR A 248 18.34 6.17 27.44
CA THR A 248 17.63 5.20 28.29
C THR A 248 18.61 4.24 28.97
N ARG A 249 19.58 3.71 28.20
CA ARG A 249 20.61 2.82 28.74
C ARG A 249 21.45 3.51 29.81
N TRP A 250 21.90 4.73 29.54
CA TRP A 250 22.68 5.50 30.51
C TRP A 250 21.86 5.86 31.75
N ALA A 251 20.67 6.45 31.58
CA ALA A 251 19.83 6.95 32.66
C ALA A 251 19.42 5.85 33.66
N LEU A 252 18.95 4.69 33.16
CA LEU A 252 18.64 3.54 34.02
C LEU A 252 19.91 2.92 34.63
N GLY A 253 21.06 3.06 33.97
CA GLY A 253 22.36 2.60 34.46
C GLY A 253 22.86 3.36 35.69
N VAL A 254 22.56 4.66 35.81
CA VAL A 254 23.01 5.51 36.94
C VAL A 254 22.56 4.93 38.30
N TRP A 255 21.33 4.43 38.38
CA TRP A 255 20.75 3.89 39.60
C TRP A 255 20.56 2.36 39.56
N ALA A 256 21.21 1.67 38.62
CA ALA A 256 21.08 0.21 38.49
C ALA A 256 21.69 -0.57 39.67
N GLY A 257 22.53 0.09 40.47
CA GLY A 257 23.22 -0.52 41.61
C GLY A 257 24.31 -1.52 41.20
N PRO A 258 24.99 -2.16 42.17
CA PRO A 258 26.17 -3.00 41.92
C PRO A 258 25.84 -4.34 41.25
N ARG A 259 24.56 -4.65 41.02
CA ARG A 259 24.08 -5.95 40.52
C ARG A 259 24.13 -6.08 38.99
N GLU A 260 24.49 -5.01 38.26
CA GLU A 260 24.61 -4.96 36.79
C GLU A 260 23.42 -5.49 35.97
N TRP A 261 22.24 -5.66 36.60
CA TRP A 261 21.05 -6.28 36.00
C TRP A 261 20.66 -5.63 34.67
N TRP A 262 20.80 -4.31 34.60
CA TRP A 262 20.44 -3.52 33.42
C TRP A 262 21.36 -3.78 32.22
N ASN A 263 22.67 -3.92 32.45
CA ASN A 263 23.62 -4.23 31.38
C ASN A 263 23.42 -5.64 30.82
N VAL A 264 23.18 -6.61 31.71
CA VAL A 264 22.84 -8.00 31.32
C VAL A 264 21.54 -8.03 30.53
N MET A 265 20.49 -7.40 31.06
CA MET A 265 19.18 -7.33 30.40
C MET A 265 19.26 -6.63 29.04
N TRP A 266 20.01 -5.53 28.92
CA TRP A 266 20.21 -4.82 27.67
C TRP A 266 20.91 -5.67 26.61
N ASN A 267 21.99 -6.37 26.98
CA ASN A 267 22.73 -7.23 26.07
C ASN A 267 21.92 -8.45 25.63
N ASN A 268 21.17 -9.06 26.56
CA ASN A 268 20.24 -10.14 26.25
C ASN A 268 19.08 -9.67 25.37
N GLY A 269 18.55 -8.46 25.61
CA GLY A 269 17.56 -7.81 24.76
C GLY A 269 18.03 -7.67 23.31
N LYS A 270 19.27 -7.21 23.10
CA LYS A 270 19.87 -7.13 21.76
C LYS A 270 20.05 -8.48 21.09
N TRP A 271 20.25 -9.56 21.84
CA TRP A 271 20.38 -10.90 21.25
C TRP A 271 19.08 -11.37 20.59
N TYR A 272 17.92 -10.97 21.15
CA TYR A 272 16.63 -11.30 20.55
C TYR A 272 16.38 -10.57 19.24
N LEU A 273 17.00 -9.40 19.04
CA LEU A 273 16.83 -8.60 17.83
C LEU A 273 17.64 -9.18 16.67
N TYR A 274 16.96 -9.92 15.81
CA TYR A 274 17.49 -10.46 14.57
C TYR A 274 16.67 -9.94 13.39
N LEU A 275 17.30 -9.16 12.51
CA LEU A 275 16.72 -8.65 11.26
C LEU A 275 17.45 -9.28 10.06
N PRO A 276 16.96 -10.40 9.50
CA PRO A 276 17.63 -11.11 8.41
C PRO A 276 17.68 -10.32 7.10
N PHE A 277 16.79 -9.34 6.91
CA PHE A 277 16.61 -8.62 5.64
C PHE A 277 17.38 -7.30 5.56
N ALA A 278 18.02 -6.86 6.65
CA ALA A 278 18.78 -5.63 6.64
C ALA A 278 20.21 -5.94 6.13
N PRO A 279 20.67 -5.33 5.02
CA PRO A 279 22.00 -5.63 4.53
C PRO A 279 23.03 -5.20 5.56
N THR A 280 24.02 -6.07 5.81
CA THR A 280 25.01 -5.93 6.89
C THR A 280 25.82 -4.63 6.80
N PHE A 281 26.02 -4.10 5.59
CA PHE A 281 26.66 -2.80 5.41
C PHE A 281 25.76 -1.66 5.89
N LEU A 282 24.45 -1.65 5.60
CA LEU A 282 23.53 -0.65 6.14
C LEU A 282 23.44 -0.77 7.66
N LEU A 283 23.37 -1.98 8.21
CA LEU A 283 23.38 -2.22 9.67
C LEU A 283 24.62 -1.68 10.40
N ARG A 284 25.73 -1.39 9.70
CA ARG A 284 26.93 -0.77 10.26
C ARG A 284 26.80 0.75 10.39
N TRP A 285 26.08 1.37 9.46
CA TRP A 285 25.81 2.82 9.42
C TRP A 285 24.55 3.20 10.18
N PHE A 286 23.52 2.34 10.11
CA PHE A 286 22.44 2.36 11.07
C PHE A 286 23.05 2.00 12.42
N PRO A 287 22.89 2.86 13.42
CA PRO A 287 23.56 2.68 14.69
C PRO A 287 23.26 1.31 15.33
N SER A 288 24.11 0.90 16.28
CA SER A 288 24.06 -0.31 17.12
C SER A 288 22.72 -0.72 17.76
N LEU A 289 21.63 -0.02 17.45
CA LEU A 289 20.23 -0.39 17.63
C LEU A 289 19.87 -1.76 17.07
N VAL A 290 20.47 -2.19 15.95
CA VAL A 290 19.92 -3.28 15.12
C VAL A 290 20.85 -4.49 14.99
N ALA A 291 22.07 -4.41 15.52
CA ALA A 291 23.02 -5.52 15.47
C ALA A 291 22.71 -6.53 16.58
N PRO A 292 22.46 -7.81 16.26
CA PRO A 292 22.28 -8.84 17.28
C PRO A 292 23.50 -8.91 18.19
N GLY A 293 23.27 -8.74 19.49
CA GLY A 293 24.29 -8.92 20.52
C GLY A 293 24.56 -10.40 20.82
N LYS A 294 25.62 -10.72 21.56
CA LYS A 294 25.81 -12.07 22.11
C LYS A 294 24.79 -12.33 23.24
N PHE A 295 24.19 -13.51 23.27
CA PHE A 295 23.35 -13.92 24.41
C PHE A 295 24.25 -14.16 25.62
N LEU A 296 24.01 -13.45 26.71
CA LEU A 296 24.68 -13.65 27.98
C LEU A 296 23.71 -14.40 28.89
N ALA A 297 23.69 -15.73 28.75
CA ALA A 297 22.96 -16.61 29.66
C ALA A 297 23.55 -16.56 31.08
N LEU A 298 22.82 -17.16 32.04
CA LEU A 298 22.99 -17.19 33.50
C LEU A 298 24.40 -17.54 34.07
N GLY A 299 25.42 -17.72 33.24
CA GLY A 299 26.81 -18.01 33.62
C GLY A 299 27.87 -17.03 33.09
N ALA A 300 27.52 -16.06 32.24
CA ALA A 300 28.52 -15.15 31.64
C ALA A 300 28.92 -13.96 32.55
N LEU A 301 28.12 -13.68 33.57
CA LEU A 301 28.47 -12.83 34.71
C LEU A 301 28.02 -13.61 35.96
N LYS A 302 28.97 -14.08 36.78
CA LYS A 302 28.70 -14.80 38.05
C LYS A 302 27.79 -14.02 39.02
N THR A 303 27.46 -12.77 38.70
CA THR A 303 26.81 -11.77 39.55
C THR A 303 25.29 -11.72 39.46
N TYR A 304 24.63 -12.26 38.41
CA TYR A 304 23.18 -12.07 38.25
C TYR A 304 22.39 -13.26 37.65
N PRO A 305 21.95 -14.21 38.50
CA PRO A 305 21.00 -15.25 38.12
C PRO A 305 19.54 -14.85 38.43
N GLY A 306 18.65 -14.98 37.44
CA GLY A 306 17.20 -14.85 37.67
C GLY A 306 16.33 -15.00 36.42
N VAL A 307 15.24 -15.78 36.53
CA VAL A 307 14.20 -15.92 35.50
C VAL A 307 13.57 -14.57 35.15
N THR A 308 13.45 -13.68 36.14
CA THR A 308 12.88 -12.33 35.99
C THR A 308 13.68 -11.47 35.02
N THR A 309 15.02 -11.55 35.06
CA THR A 309 15.91 -10.80 34.16
C THR A 309 15.85 -11.32 32.74
N GLN A 310 15.77 -12.64 32.58
CA GLN A 310 15.63 -13.27 31.27
C GLN A 310 14.30 -12.88 30.62
N PHE A 311 13.22 -12.90 31.41
CA PHE A 311 11.91 -12.46 30.96
C PHE A 311 11.89 -10.95 30.67
N GLY A 312 12.49 -10.12 31.52
CA GLY A 312 12.66 -8.69 31.26
C GLY A 312 13.45 -8.42 29.98
N ALA A 313 14.53 -9.17 29.73
CA ALA A 313 15.31 -9.05 28.50
C ALA A 313 14.51 -9.46 27.26
N PHE A 314 13.63 -10.46 27.38
CA PHE A 314 12.70 -10.83 26.31
C PHE A 314 11.70 -9.70 26.00
N LEU A 315 11.09 -9.10 27.02
CA LEU A 315 10.21 -7.94 26.86
C LEU A 315 10.95 -6.75 26.22
N LEU A 316 12.19 -6.49 26.66
CA LEU A 316 13.03 -5.44 26.10
C LEU A 316 13.37 -5.71 24.63
N GLY A 317 13.65 -6.98 24.28
CA GLY A 317 13.85 -7.42 22.90
C GLY A 317 12.64 -7.12 22.01
N MET A 318 11.42 -7.41 22.49
CA MET A 318 10.19 -7.05 21.76
C MET A 318 10.06 -5.53 21.56
N SER A 319 10.39 -4.73 22.57
CA SER A 319 10.42 -3.27 22.43
C SER A 319 11.42 -2.79 21.37
N PHE A 320 12.56 -3.46 21.22
CA PHE A 320 13.50 -3.15 20.14
C PHE A 320 12.93 -3.44 18.74
N TYR A 321 12.15 -4.51 18.58
CA TYR A 321 11.42 -4.76 17.33
C TYR A 321 10.39 -3.67 17.05
N THR A 322 9.64 -3.22 18.06
CA THR A 322 8.70 -2.11 17.92
C THR A 322 9.40 -0.84 17.43
N ILE A 323 10.58 -0.53 17.97
CA ILE A 323 11.39 0.60 17.51
C ILE A 323 11.86 0.42 16.07
N ALA A 324 12.33 -0.78 15.70
CA ALA A 324 12.72 -1.08 14.33
C ALA A 324 11.55 -0.92 13.35
N PHE A 325 10.36 -1.40 13.71
CA PHE A 325 9.15 -1.24 12.92
C PHE A 325 8.69 0.22 12.83
N LEU A 326 8.89 1.03 13.86
CA LEU A 326 8.63 2.48 13.78
C LEU A 326 9.59 3.17 12.81
N ILE A 327 10.87 2.79 12.80
CA ILE A 327 11.86 3.35 11.87
C ILE A 327 11.49 3.01 10.42
N VAL A 328 11.19 1.73 10.14
CA VAL A 328 10.75 1.29 8.82
C VAL A 328 9.41 1.92 8.45
N GLY A 329 8.47 1.99 9.40
CA GLY A 329 7.16 2.62 9.22
C GLY A 329 7.26 4.10 8.88
N TYR A 330 8.21 4.83 9.46
CA TYR A 330 8.48 6.21 9.06
C TYR A 330 8.95 6.31 7.62
N GLY A 331 9.85 5.42 7.18
CA GLY A 331 10.26 5.33 5.78
C GLY A 331 9.10 5.06 4.82
N VAL A 332 8.28 4.05 5.13
CA VAL A 332 7.07 3.72 4.36
C VAL A 332 6.13 4.92 4.29
N SER A 333 5.98 5.68 5.38
CA SER A 333 5.16 6.88 5.42
C SER A 333 5.67 8.01 4.52
N VAL A 334 6.98 8.27 4.54
CA VAL A 334 7.62 9.27 3.66
C VAL A 334 7.53 8.84 2.20
N PHE A 335 7.79 7.57 1.91
CA PHE A 335 7.70 7.01 0.56
C PHE A 335 6.28 7.16 0.01
N ALA A 336 5.25 6.66 0.71
CA ALA A 336 3.86 6.76 0.27
C ALA A 336 3.38 8.20 0.06
N ALA A 337 3.75 9.11 0.98
CA ALA A 337 3.42 10.53 0.84
C ALA A 337 4.10 11.13 -0.40
N GLY A 338 5.37 10.80 -0.64
CA GLY A 338 6.11 11.22 -1.82
C GLY A 338 5.54 10.66 -3.12
N GLN A 339 5.18 9.38 -3.17
CA GLN A 339 4.51 8.76 -4.30
C GLN A 339 3.23 9.50 -4.69
N THR A 340 2.44 9.89 -3.69
CA THR A 340 1.20 10.65 -3.90
C THR A 340 1.48 12.02 -4.50
N ILE A 341 2.51 12.72 -4.02
CA ILE A 341 2.93 14.02 -4.54
C ILE A 341 3.44 13.85 -5.98
N ILE A 342 4.35 12.91 -6.23
CA ILE A 342 4.90 12.61 -7.56
C ILE A 342 3.77 12.32 -8.53
N TYR A 343 2.88 11.39 -8.20
CA TYR A 343 1.77 11.02 -9.07
C TYR A 343 0.86 12.22 -9.38
N THR A 344 0.47 13.00 -8.37
CA THR A 344 -0.36 14.21 -8.55
C THR A 344 0.32 15.22 -9.50
N ILE A 345 1.64 15.38 -9.39
CA ILE A 345 2.39 16.28 -10.26
C ILE A 345 2.48 15.75 -11.69
N LEU A 346 2.75 14.45 -11.85
CA LEU A 346 2.87 13.82 -13.17
C LEU A 346 1.55 13.88 -13.93
N VAL A 347 0.41 13.63 -13.26
CA VAL A 347 -0.92 13.79 -13.87
C VAL A 347 -1.17 15.23 -14.29
N LYS A 348 -0.81 16.21 -13.46
CA LYS A 348 -0.97 17.62 -13.84
C LYS A 348 -0.14 18.01 -15.06
N LEU A 349 1.04 17.41 -15.24
CA LEU A 349 1.92 17.71 -16.38
C LEU A 349 1.56 16.93 -17.64
N LYS A 350 0.97 15.74 -17.47
CA LYS A 350 0.57 14.85 -18.55
C LYS A 350 -0.79 15.22 -19.12
N ASP A 351 -1.78 15.37 -18.25
CA ASP A 351 -3.18 15.55 -18.61
C ASP A 351 -3.66 17.00 -18.48
N GLU A 352 -2.80 17.91 -18.01
CA GLU A 352 -3.15 19.30 -17.63
C GLU A 352 -4.26 19.40 -16.56
N LYS A 353 -4.68 18.26 -15.98
CA LYS A 353 -5.73 18.14 -14.96
C LYS A 353 -5.15 18.26 -13.55
N ASN A 354 -5.72 19.14 -12.73
CA ASN A 354 -5.34 19.23 -11.32
C ASN A 354 -6.26 18.32 -10.48
N LEU A 355 -5.75 17.15 -10.09
CA LEU A 355 -6.49 16.22 -9.23
C LEU A 355 -6.94 16.86 -7.92
N LEU A 356 -6.19 17.84 -7.38
CA LEU A 356 -6.52 18.48 -6.11
C LEU A 356 -7.73 19.40 -6.18
N GLU A 357 -8.09 19.89 -7.38
CA GLU A 357 -9.20 20.82 -7.59
C GLU A 357 -10.47 20.14 -8.11
N MET A 358 -10.41 18.86 -8.47
CA MET A 358 -11.59 18.10 -8.86
C MET A 358 -12.55 17.99 -7.66
N LYS A 359 -13.78 18.47 -7.86
CA LYS A 359 -14.91 18.17 -6.97
C LYS A 359 -15.31 16.72 -7.22
N GLU A 360 -15.63 15.98 -6.16
CA GLU A 360 -15.94 14.54 -6.20
C GLU A 360 -17.11 14.17 -7.11
N GLU A 361 -17.90 15.14 -7.59
CA GLU A 361 -19.09 14.91 -8.42
C GLU A 361 -18.80 14.58 -9.90
N THR A 362 -17.60 14.81 -10.43
CA THR A 362 -17.33 14.59 -11.87
C THR A 362 -16.99 13.16 -12.27
N PHE A 363 -16.80 12.23 -11.33
CA PHE A 363 -16.53 10.81 -11.66
C PHE A 363 -17.79 10.01 -12.03
N GLU A 364 -19.00 10.48 -11.68
CA GLU A 364 -20.26 9.79 -12.03
C GLU A 364 -20.89 10.26 -13.35
N ALA A 365 -20.41 11.35 -13.97
CA ALA A 365 -21.12 12.03 -15.06
C ALA A 365 -20.58 11.76 -16.49
N GLU A 366 -19.54 10.94 -16.66
CA GLU A 366 -18.98 10.59 -17.98
C GLU A 366 -19.31 9.16 -18.45
N GLU A 367 -20.36 8.52 -17.89
CA GLU A 367 -21.05 7.42 -18.60
C GLU A 367 -21.86 8.00 -19.76
N ILE A 368 -21.18 8.10 -20.91
CA ILE A 368 -21.66 8.27 -22.28
C ILE A 368 -23.19 8.09 -22.43
N GLU A 369 -23.92 9.20 -22.57
CA GLU A 369 -25.27 9.21 -23.16
C GLU A 369 -25.15 8.82 -24.64
N ILE A 370 -25.21 7.52 -24.93
CA ILE A 370 -25.44 7.01 -26.27
C ILE A 370 -26.94 7.19 -26.54
N THR A 371 -27.30 8.32 -27.14
CA THR A 371 -28.61 8.48 -27.78
C THR A 371 -28.66 7.61 -29.03
N PRO A 372 -29.59 6.63 -29.16
CA PRO A 372 -29.75 5.88 -30.40
C PRO A 372 -30.33 6.79 -31.50
N PRO A 373 -29.91 6.64 -32.78
CA PRO A 373 -30.48 7.43 -33.86
C PRO A 373 -31.92 7.00 -34.15
N GLU A 374 -32.82 7.99 -34.25
CA GLU A 374 -34.19 7.80 -34.76
C GLU A 374 -34.16 7.29 -36.20
N ALA A 375 -34.55 6.02 -36.40
CA ALA A 375 -34.85 5.48 -37.71
C ALA A 375 -36.22 5.98 -38.17
N LYS A 376 -36.20 6.85 -39.19
CA LYS A 376 -37.36 7.17 -40.03
C LYS A 376 -37.89 5.88 -40.68
N VAL A 377 -39.19 5.64 -40.57
CA VAL A 377 -39.91 4.76 -41.49
C VAL A 377 -41.09 5.53 -42.05
N GLU A 378 -41.08 5.62 -43.39
CA GLU A 378 -42.07 6.24 -44.26
C GLU A 378 -43.45 5.56 -44.19
N GLU A 379 -44.43 6.33 -44.69
CA GLU A 379 -45.84 6.02 -44.84
C GLU A 379 -46.12 4.73 -45.63
N GLU A 380 -47.12 3.98 -45.20
CA GLU A 380 -48.11 3.42 -46.14
C GLU A 380 -49.48 3.21 -45.44
N LYS A 381 -50.50 3.83 -46.02
CA LYS A 381 -51.94 3.51 -45.90
C LYS A 381 -52.43 3.17 -47.33
N PRO A 382 -53.60 2.54 -47.58
CA PRO A 382 -54.72 2.22 -46.65
C PRO A 382 -55.39 0.83 -46.90
N LYS A 383 -56.30 0.40 -46.00
CA LYS A 383 -57.58 -0.24 -46.41
C LYS A 383 -58.69 -0.11 -45.36
N LYS A 384 -59.86 0.28 -45.86
CA LYS A 384 -61.15 0.56 -45.19
C LYS A 384 -61.85 -0.71 -44.66
N LYS A 385 -62.62 -0.59 -43.55
CA LYS A 385 -64.12 -0.60 -43.55
C LYS A 385 -64.73 -0.51 -42.14
N ARG A 386 -65.70 0.42 -42.01
CA ARG A 386 -67.02 0.42 -41.31
C ARG A 386 -67.09 -0.14 -39.86
N GLY A 387 -67.77 0.48 -38.88
CA GLY A 387 -68.69 1.61 -38.86
C GLY A 387 -69.01 2.07 -37.42
N ARG A 388 -69.74 3.19 -37.31
CA ARG A 388 -70.32 3.84 -36.09
C ARG A 388 -71.82 3.47 -36.02
N PRO A 389 -72.68 3.94 -35.05
CA PRO A 389 -72.47 4.66 -33.77
C PRO A 389 -73.44 4.26 -32.60
N LYS A 390 -73.41 5.06 -31.50
CA LYS A 390 -74.40 5.27 -30.39
C LYS A 390 -74.36 4.26 -29.24
N GLY A 391 -74.53 4.57 -27.95
CA GLY A 391 -74.86 5.74 -27.11
C GLY A 391 -75.07 5.17 -25.68
N SER A 392 -74.74 5.80 -24.55
CA SER A 392 -75.53 6.82 -23.85
C SER A 392 -75.10 6.85 -22.35
N THR A 393 -75.13 8.06 -21.74
CA THR A 393 -75.50 8.41 -20.33
C THR A 393 -75.00 7.56 -19.14
N THR A 394 -74.40 8.07 -18.03
CA THR A 394 -74.97 9.06 -17.09
C THR A 394 -73.95 9.50 -16.01
N LYS A 395 -74.05 10.78 -15.61
CA LYS A 395 -73.55 11.48 -14.41
C LYS A 395 -73.42 10.68 -13.10
N LYS A 396 -72.38 10.98 -12.29
CA LYS A 396 -72.55 11.66 -10.98
C LYS A 396 -71.25 12.28 -10.45
N ARG A 397 -71.38 13.55 -10.07
CA ARG A 397 -70.43 14.44 -9.39
C ARG A 397 -70.80 14.45 -7.90
N LYS A 398 -69.82 14.41 -6.97
CA LYS A 398 -69.91 15.09 -5.67
C LYS A 398 -68.53 15.32 -5.03
N THR A 399 -68.25 16.60 -4.86
CA THR A 399 -67.21 17.28 -4.07
C THR A 399 -67.51 17.27 -2.57
N THR A 400 -66.49 17.18 -1.70
CA THR A 400 -66.43 17.83 -0.37
C THR A 400 -64.95 17.84 0.11
N THR A 401 -64.16 18.91 -0.03
CA THR A 401 -63.88 20.06 0.87
C THR A 401 -63.25 19.78 2.26
N THR A 402 -62.06 20.37 2.48
CA THR A 402 -61.49 20.97 3.72
C THR A 402 -61.01 20.11 4.90
N LYS A 403 -59.73 20.25 5.30
CA LYS A 403 -59.27 21.29 6.26
C LYS A 403 -57.74 21.30 6.45
N LYS A 404 -57.17 22.48 6.22
CA LYS A 404 -55.83 22.96 6.62
C LYS A 404 -55.94 23.50 8.06
N LYS A 405 -54.97 23.22 8.94
CA LYS A 405 -54.82 23.93 10.22
C LYS A 405 -53.38 24.43 10.36
N THR A 406 -53.21 25.72 10.10
CA THR A 406 -52.12 26.56 10.59
C THR A 406 -52.64 27.24 11.86
N LYS A 407 -51.85 27.30 12.94
CA LYS A 407 -52.10 28.16 14.09
C LYS A 407 -50.88 29.07 14.28
N THR A 408 -51.13 30.37 14.24
CA THR A 408 -50.21 31.46 14.57
C THR A 408 -50.76 32.20 15.81
N THR A 409 -49.93 33.06 16.41
CA THR A 409 -50.13 34.06 17.50
C THR A 409 -49.59 33.62 18.89
N ALA A 410 -48.88 34.45 19.65
CA ALA A 410 -48.87 35.91 19.73
C ALA A 410 -47.54 36.54 20.22
N LYS A 411 -47.32 37.78 19.80
CA LYS A 411 -46.38 38.79 20.33
C LYS A 411 -46.78 39.23 21.76
N LYS A 412 -45.81 39.53 22.63
CA LYS A 412 -45.91 40.63 23.61
C LYS A 412 -44.54 41.28 23.87
N LYS A 413 -44.45 42.58 23.57
CA LYS A 413 -43.38 43.52 23.97
C LYS A 413 -43.50 43.82 25.48
N THR A 414 -42.38 44.00 26.18
CA THR A 414 -42.12 45.15 27.09
C THR A 414 -40.67 45.16 27.62
N THR A 415 -39.92 46.19 27.21
CA THR A 415 -39.01 47.07 27.96
C THR A 415 -38.77 46.82 29.47
N LYS A 416 -37.50 46.75 29.91
CA LYS A 416 -36.79 47.79 30.73
C LYS A 416 -35.44 47.30 31.33
N LYS A 417 -34.39 48.10 31.07
CA LYS A 417 -33.34 48.66 31.97
C LYS A 417 -32.78 47.86 33.17
N LYS A 418 -31.44 47.90 33.23
CA LYS A 418 -30.53 48.04 34.39
C LYS A 418 -30.49 46.88 35.41
N LYS A 419 -29.37 46.16 35.46
CA LYS A 419 -28.20 46.52 36.29
C LYS A 419 -26.97 45.79 35.78
#